data_AF-A0A661L6B9-F1
#
_entry.id   AF-A0A661L6B9-F1
#
_cell.length_a   1.000
_cell.length_b   1.000
_cell.length_c   1.000
_cell.angle_alpha   90.00
_cell.angle_beta   90.00
_cell.angle_gamma   90.00
#
_symmetry.space_group_name_H-M   'P 1'
#
loop_
_entity.id
_entity.type
_entity.pdbx_description
1 polymer ?
#
loop_
_entity_poly.entity_id
_entity_poly.type
_entity_poly.pdbx_seq_one_letter_code
_entity_poly.pdbx_strand_id
1 'polypeptide(L)'
;MHIKRFRQRKKLKEIPAIVLTAFGTTQRGKAVYQLLDSLVHSEFKDYEVSWAYTSEIIREKTGKAGILQTLASLEERGFTKVVVQPLLIFPGTELISLQIRARPFPLSRFW
;
A
#
# COMPACT_ATOMS: atom_id res chain seq x y z
N MET A 1 -41.38 -0.54 -3.19
CA MET A 1 -40.34 -0.14 -2.21
C MET A 1 -39.06 0.18 -2.97
N HIS A 2 -38.79 1.45 -3.26
CA HIS A 2 -37.64 1.88 -4.06
C HIS A 2 -36.45 2.22 -3.17
N ILE A 3 -35.43 1.36 -3.16
CA ILE A 3 -34.13 1.70 -2.56
C ILE A 3 -33.24 2.25 -3.67
N LYS A 4 -33.29 3.56 -3.93
CA LYS A 4 -32.22 4.25 -4.67
C LYS A 4 -31.07 4.49 -3.70
N ARG A 5 -30.17 3.51 -3.54
CA ARG A 5 -28.87 3.76 -2.89
C ARG A 5 -28.04 4.63 -3.84
N PHE A 6 -28.13 5.95 -3.67
CA PHE A 6 -27.19 6.88 -4.27
C PHE A 6 -25.82 6.64 -3.65
N ARG A 7 -24.99 5.81 -4.29
CA ARG A 7 -23.55 5.84 -4.08
C ARG A 7 -23.08 7.17 -4.66
N GLN A 8 -22.86 8.18 -3.81
CA GLN A 8 -22.18 9.41 -4.25
C GLN A 8 -20.94 8.97 -5.04
N ARG A 9 -20.83 9.37 -6.31
CA ARG A 9 -19.62 9.13 -7.09
C ARG A 9 -18.52 9.95 -6.45
N LYS A 10 -17.70 9.29 -5.64
CA LYS A 10 -16.55 9.90 -4.98
C LYS A 10 -15.63 10.46 -6.08
N LYS A 11 -15.09 11.66 -5.88
CA LYS A 11 -14.14 12.26 -6.83
C LYS A 11 -12.93 11.33 -6.94
N LEU A 12 -12.75 10.74 -8.11
CA LEU A 12 -11.66 9.81 -8.38
C LEU A 12 -10.36 10.60 -8.52
N LYS A 13 -9.26 10.04 -8.02
CA LYS A 13 -7.92 10.61 -8.16
C LYS A 13 -7.27 10.06 -9.42
N GLU A 14 -6.70 10.95 -10.22
CA GLU A 14 -6.00 10.61 -11.47
C GLU A 14 -4.53 10.21 -11.22
N ILE A 15 -3.87 10.88 -10.28
CA ILE A 15 -2.51 10.57 -9.82
C ILE A 15 -2.55 9.29 -8.98
N PRO A 16 -1.70 8.29 -9.29
CA PRO A 16 -1.66 7.05 -8.52
C PRO A 16 -1.13 7.29 -7.10
N ALA A 17 -1.55 6.46 -6.15
CA ALA A 17 -0.84 6.39 -4.86
C ALA A 17 0.38 5.46 -4.97
N ILE A 18 1.37 5.70 -4.12
CA ILE A 18 2.54 4.84 -3.94
C ILE A 18 2.32 4.02 -2.66
N VAL A 19 2.50 2.70 -2.75
CA VAL A 19 2.48 1.81 -1.60
C VAL A 19 3.85 1.16 -1.44
N LEU A 20 4.60 1.61 -0.43
CA LEU A 20 5.84 0.98 -0.01
C LEU A 20 5.51 -0.28 0.78
N THR A 21 6.12 -1.40 0.39
CA THR A 21 5.88 -2.70 1.04
C THR A 21 7.17 -3.29 1.55
N ALA A 22 7.14 -3.81 2.77
CA ALA A 22 8.30 -4.44 3.40
C ALA A 22 7.88 -5.68 4.18
N PHE A 23 8.85 -6.54 4.52
CA PHE A 23 8.57 -7.65 5.44
C PHE A 23 8.03 -7.13 6.78
N GLY A 24 8.63 -6.06 7.30
CA GLY A 24 8.28 -5.43 8.56
C GLY A 24 9.31 -5.71 9.66
N THR A 25 9.34 -4.85 10.67
CA THR A 25 10.27 -4.95 11.80
C THR A 25 9.66 -4.36 13.07
N THR A 26 10.03 -4.89 14.23
CA THR A 26 9.54 -4.40 15.54
C THR A 26 10.45 -3.34 16.15
N GLN A 27 11.77 -3.36 15.88
CA GLN A 27 12.75 -2.49 16.54
C GLN A 27 13.84 -1.98 15.59
N ARG A 28 14.96 -2.71 15.43
CA ARG A 28 16.19 -2.18 14.81
C ARG A 28 16.01 -1.70 13.37
N GLY A 29 15.13 -2.30 12.58
CA GLY A 29 14.92 -1.89 11.19
C GLY A 29 14.08 -0.62 11.00
N LYS A 30 13.47 -0.06 12.06
CA LYS A 30 12.56 1.09 11.95
C LYS A 30 13.26 2.34 11.42
N ALA A 31 14.51 2.58 11.83
CA ALA A 31 15.27 3.76 11.40
C ALA A 31 15.48 3.79 9.88
N VAL A 32 15.72 2.63 9.26
CA VAL A 32 15.88 2.52 7.80
C VAL A 32 14.56 2.83 7.09
N TYR A 33 13.43 2.33 7.61
CA TYR A 33 12.12 2.65 7.04
C TYR A 33 11.76 4.12 7.18
N GLN A 34 12.09 4.77 8.31
CA GLN A 34 11.88 6.21 8.51
C GLN A 34 12.74 7.06 7.58
N LEU A 35 14.00 6.66 7.37
CA LEU A 35 14.88 7.32 6.41
C LEU A 35 14.30 7.22 4.99
N LEU A 36 13.92 6.02 4.56
CA LEU A 36 13.34 5.82 3.24
C LEU A 36 12.02 6.58 3.09
N ASP A 37 11.16 6.55 4.10
CA ASP A 37 9.90 7.30 4.13
C ASP A 37 10.15 8.80 3.90
N SER A 38 11.13 9.36 4.61
CA SER A 38 11.50 10.78 4.47
C SER A 38 12.00 11.09 3.06
N LEU A 39 12.85 10.23 2.50
CA LEU A 39 13.38 10.42 1.14
C LEU A 39 12.25 10.35 0.09
N VAL A 40 11.37 9.35 0.18
CA VAL A 40 10.26 9.19 -0.77
C VAL A 40 9.29 10.36 -0.70
N HIS A 41 8.91 10.81 0.51
CA HIS A 41 8.04 11.99 0.63
C HIS A 41 8.71 13.28 0.18
N SER A 42 10.04 13.39 0.30
CA SER A 42 10.78 14.55 -0.19
C SER A 42 10.83 14.64 -1.71
N GLU A 43 10.89 13.49 -2.40
CA GLU A 43 10.96 13.41 -3.86
C GLU A 43 9.56 13.44 -4.50
N PHE A 44 8.60 12.71 -3.93
CA PHE A 44 7.26 12.52 -4.48
C PHE A 44 6.20 13.32 -3.71
N LYS A 45 6.41 14.63 -3.56
CA LYS A 45 5.57 15.51 -2.72
C LYS A 45 4.08 15.55 -3.11
N ASP A 46 3.78 15.37 -4.39
CA ASP A 46 2.41 15.40 -4.91
C ASP A 46 1.70 14.04 -4.84
N TYR A 47 2.41 13.00 -4.40
CA TYR A 47 1.89 11.64 -4.34
C TYR A 47 1.47 11.29 -2.90
N GLU A 48 0.37 10.57 -2.79
CA GLU A 48 0.03 9.89 -1.55
C GLU A 48 0.92 8.65 -1.40
N VAL A 49 1.70 8.61 -0.33
CA VAL A 49 2.54 7.47 0.01
C VAL A 49 1.93 6.74 1.19
N SER A 50 1.82 5.42 1.10
CA SER A 50 1.29 4.55 2.15
C SER A 50 2.22 3.36 2.37
N TRP A 51 2.15 2.76 3.56
CA TRP A 51 2.95 1.59 3.92
C TRP A 51 2.09 0.35 4.11
N ALA A 52 2.64 -0.82 3.77
CA ALA A 52 2.06 -2.12 4.09
C ALA A 52 3.15 -3.15 4.42
N TYR A 53 2.88 -4.03 5.40
CA TYR A 53 3.80 -5.10 5.79
C TYR A 53 3.31 -6.47 5.29
N THR A 54 4.24 -7.29 4.80
CA THR A 54 3.93 -8.63 4.30
C THR A 54 3.87 -9.66 5.44
N SER A 55 4.72 -9.54 6.46
CA SER A 55 4.75 -10.47 7.60
C SER A 55 3.54 -10.31 8.52
N GLU A 56 2.71 -11.36 8.59
CA GLU A 56 1.54 -11.41 9.46
C GLU A 56 1.89 -11.26 10.94
N ILE A 57 2.91 -11.98 11.43
CA ILE A 57 3.38 -11.91 12.81
C ILE A 57 3.78 -10.47 13.19
N ILE A 58 4.45 -9.75 12.27
CA ILE A 58 4.83 -8.36 12.54
C ILE A 58 3.60 -7.45 12.55
N ARG A 59 2.64 -7.65 11.63
CA ARG A 59 1.39 -6.87 11.63
C ARG A 59 0.63 -7.05 12.93
N GLU A 60 0.47 -8.27 13.41
CA GLU A 60 -0.21 -8.56 14.68
C GLU A 60 0.48 -7.88 15.87
N LYS A 61 1.82 -7.94 15.93
CA LYS A 61 2.60 -7.31 17.00
C LYS A 61 2.60 -5.79 16.97
N THR A 62 2.42 -5.17 15.80
CA THR A 62 2.62 -3.72 15.61
C THR A 62 1.34 -2.97 15.24
N GLY A 63 0.26 -3.67 14.93
CA GLY A 63 -0.97 -3.09 14.37
C GLY A 63 -0.80 -2.51 12.96
N LYS A 64 0.31 -2.77 12.28
CA LYS A 64 0.58 -2.22 10.94
C LYS A 64 -0.25 -2.94 9.87
N ALA A 65 -0.74 -2.18 8.90
CA ALA A 65 -1.58 -2.69 7.83
C ALA A 65 -0.83 -3.64 6.90
N GLY A 66 -1.54 -4.62 6.35
CA GLY A 66 -1.10 -5.40 5.20
C GLY A 66 -1.57 -4.77 3.89
N ILE A 67 -1.14 -5.35 2.77
CA ILE A 67 -1.41 -4.80 1.44
C ILE A 67 -2.92 -4.66 1.16
N LEU A 68 -3.74 -5.64 1.53
CA LEU A 68 -5.19 -5.59 1.27
C LEU A 68 -5.87 -4.47 2.07
N GLN A 69 -5.50 -4.28 3.34
CA GLN A 69 -6.04 -3.19 4.16
C GLN A 69 -5.63 -1.82 3.61
N THR A 70 -4.36 -1.67 3.19
CA THR A 70 -3.86 -0.42 2.61
C THR A 70 -4.55 -0.10 1.29
N LEU A 71 -4.73 -1.09 0.41
CA LEU A 71 -5.43 -0.91 -0.87
C LEU A 71 -6.91 -0.56 -0.68
N ALA A 72 -7.61 -1.22 0.25
CA ALA A 72 -9.00 -0.89 0.57
C ALA A 72 -9.14 0.55 1.07
N SER A 73 -8.24 0.99 1.97
CA SER A 73 -8.20 2.38 2.43
C SER A 73 -7.93 3.38 1.31
N LEU A 74 -7.07 3.04 0.34
CA LEU A 74 -6.80 3.88 -0.83
C LEU A 74 -8.02 3.95 -1.76
N GLU A 75 -8.68 2.82 -2.02
CA GLU A 75 -9.92 2.77 -2.80
C GLU A 75 -11.01 3.63 -2.17
N GLU A 76 -11.20 3.48 -0.86
CA GLU A 76 -12.12 4.31 -0.08
C GLU A 76 -11.80 5.78 -0.22
N ARG A 77 -10.51 6.17 -0.30
CA ARG A 77 -10.07 7.56 -0.51
C ARG A 77 -10.15 8.03 -1.97
N GLY A 78 -10.64 7.20 -2.89
CA GLY A 78 -10.89 7.54 -4.30
C GLY A 78 -9.72 7.28 -5.24
N PHE A 79 -8.67 6.57 -4.79
CA PHE A 79 -7.58 6.15 -5.68
C PHE A 79 -8.03 5.01 -6.58
N THR A 80 -7.73 5.14 -7.88
CA THR A 80 -8.07 4.14 -8.90
C THR A 80 -6.85 3.49 -9.53
N LYS A 81 -5.66 3.95 -9.16
CA LYS A 81 -4.34 3.48 -9.64
C LYS A 81 -3.39 3.49 -8.46
N VAL A 82 -2.58 2.45 -8.35
CA VAL A 82 -1.57 2.32 -7.30
C VAL A 82 -0.29 1.74 -7.88
N VAL A 83 0.84 2.32 -7.47
CA VAL A 83 2.17 1.75 -7.69
C VAL A 83 2.59 1.05 -6.41
N VAL A 84 2.90 -0.25 -6.49
CA VAL A 84 3.37 -1.03 -5.33
C VAL A 84 4.87 -1.24 -5.47
N GLN A 85 5.64 -0.73 -4.51
CA GLN A 85 7.10 -0.88 -4.44
C GLN A 85 7.48 -1.86 -3.33
N PRO A 86 7.93 -3.07 -3.66
CA PRO A 86 8.54 -4.00 -2.71
C PRO A 86 9.94 -3.55 -2.31
N LEU A 87 10.23 -3.62 -1.01
CA LEU A 87 11.56 -3.44 -0.41
C LEU A 87 12.20 -4.79 -0.05
N LEU A 88 11.74 -5.87 -0.69
CA LEU A 88 12.24 -7.22 -0.50
C LEU A 88 13.49 -7.41 -1.37
N ILE A 89 14.56 -7.94 -0.77
CA ILE A 89 15.83 -8.17 -1.48
C ILE A 89 15.71 -9.34 -2.46
N PHE A 90 15.03 -10.41 -2.05
CA PHE A 90 14.92 -11.63 -2.83
C PHE A 90 13.51 -11.81 -3.40
N PRO A 91 13.38 -12.28 -4.66
CA PRO A 91 12.09 -12.59 -5.27
C PRO A 91 11.54 -13.94 -4.75
N GLY A 92 11.28 -14.02 -3.45
CA GLY A 92 10.78 -15.22 -2.78
C GLY A 92 9.25 -15.29 -2.68
N THR A 93 8.78 -16.20 -1.84
CA THR A 93 7.35 -16.43 -1.55
C THR A 93 6.63 -15.17 -1.09
N GLU A 94 7.30 -14.31 -0.31
CA GLU A 94 6.78 -13.01 0.15
C GLU A 94 6.45 -12.08 -1.03
N LEU A 95 7.33 -11.99 -2.03
CA LEU A 95 7.10 -11.15 -3.21
C LEU A 95 5.95 -11.70 -4.06
N ILE A 96 5.91 -13.02 -4.26
CA ILE A 96 4.85 -13.69 -5.03
C ILE A 96 3.49 -13.50 -4.34
N SER A 97 3.43 -13.70 -3.02
CA SER A 97 2.21 -13.48 -2.22
C SER A 97 1.73 -12.03 -2.31
N LEU A 98 2.66 -11.07 -2.24
CA LEU A 98 2.35 -9.66 -2.43
C LEU A 98 1.77 -9.38 -3.82
N GLN A 99 2.39 -9.92 -4.87
CA GLN A 99 1.92 -9.74 -6.24
C GLN A 99 0.50 -10.28 -6.44
N ILE A 100 0.22 -11.49 -5.95
CA ILE A 100 -1.10 -12.11 -6.01
C ILE A 100 -2.15 -11.25 -5.30
N ARG A 101 -1.81 -10.66 -4.15
CA ARG A 101 -2.74 -9.85 -3.35
C ARG A 101 -2.98 -8.46 -3.92
N ALA A 102 -1.97 -7.85 -4.55
CA ALA A 102 -2.09 -6.50 -5.12
C ALA A 102 -2.68 -6.50 -6.55
N ARG A 103 -2.48 -7.56 -7.33
CA ARG A 103 -2.96 -7.67 -8.72
C ARG A 103 -4.46 -7.38 -8.93
N PRO A 104 -5.39 -7.78 -8.04
CA PRO A 104 -6.82 -7.51 -8.23
C PRO A 104 -7.18 -6.02 -8.15
N PHE A 105 -6.29 -5.17 -7.61
CA PHE A 105 -6.55 -3.74 -7.54
C PHE A 105 -6.54 -3.13 -8.95
N PRO A 106 -7.56 -2.32 -9.32
CA PRO A 106 -7.63 -1.69 -10.62
C PRO A 106 -6.33 -0.94 -10.94
N LEU A 107 -5.70 -1.28 -12.07
CA LEU A 107 -4.48 -0.64 -12.57
C LEU A 107 -3.29 -0.61 -11.58
N SER A 108 -3.05 -1.72 -10.87
CA SER A 108 -1.78 -1.93 -10.18
C SER A 108 -0.65 -2.20 -11.19
N ARG A 109 0.45 -1.44 -11.08
CA ARG A 109 1.71 -1.72 -11.79
C ARG A 109 2.82 -1.96 -10.77
N PHE A 110 3.55 -3.05 -10.94
CA PHE A 110 4.79 -3.34 -10.22
C PHE A 110 5.95 -2.73 -11.01
N TRP A 111 6.84 -2.03 -10.29
CA TRP A 111 8.13 -1.57 -10.79
C TRP A 111 9.22 -2.18 -9.93
#